data_AF-A0A7J3ADF6-F1
#
_entry.id   AF-A0A7J3ADF6-F1
#
_cell.length_a   1.000
_cell.length_b   1.000
_cell.length_c   1.000
_cell.angle_alpha   90.00
_cell.angle_beta   90.00
_cell.angle_gamma   90.00
#
_symmetry.space_group_name_H-M   'P 1'
#
loop_
_entity.id
_entity.type
_entity.pdbx_description
1 polymer ?
#
loop_
_entity_poly.entity_id
_entity_poly.type
_entity_poly.pdbx_seq_one_letter_code
_entity_poly.pdbx_strand_id
1 'polypeptide(L)'
;MNTLKEILSKLLKGEITLAEAERQVKLLAIEEVGNMARIDVNRDCRKGIPEIILAEGKSAADVVDIALHVMEEKGRVIVSRCNVEQISAVKATVPSDAVLRVYDRARMIVLKKKEFAVKPTGGKVGLLTAGTSDIPVAEEAKVIAEEMGCTVFAAYDVGVAGIHR
;
A
#
# COMPACT_ATOMS: atom_id res chain seq x y z
N MET A 1 -16.24 17.28 13.38
CA MET A 1 -15.94 15.87 13.73
C MET A 1 -15.82 15.80 15.24
N ASN A 2 -16.45 14.81 15.90
CA ASN A 2 -16.30 14.66 17.35
C ASN A 2 -14.87 14.23 17.66
N THR A 3 -14.23 14.78 18.69
CA THR A 3 -12.90 14.34 19.13
C THR A 3 -12.96 12.92 19.71
N LEU A 4 -11.83 12.20 19.77
CA LEU A 4 -11.77 10.86 20.36
C LEU A 4 -12.36 10.84 21.78
N LYS A 5 -12.07 11.87 22.56
CA LYS A 5 -12.56 12.05 23.93
C LYS A 5 -14.08 12.20 24.00
N GLU A 6 -14.69 12.87 23.02
CA GLU A 6 -16.14 13.00 22.91
C GLU A 6 -16.80 11.68 22.52
N ILE A 7 -16.21 10.91 21.60
CA ILE A 7 -16.75 9.59 21.19
C ILE A 7 -16.74 8.63 22.38
N LEU A 8 -15.62 8.54 23.10
CA LEU A 8 -15.50 7.69 24.29
C LEU A 8 -16.44 8.14 25.41
N SER A 9 -16.63 9.46 25.59
CA SER A 9 -17.57 9.99 26.57
C SER A 9 -19.02 9.62 26.24
N LYS A 10 -19.42 9.68 24.97
CA LYS A 10 -20.76 9.26 24.51
C LYS A 10 -20.99 7.77 24.70
N LEU A 11 -19.96 6.94 24.47
CA LEU A 11 -20.03 5.49 24.71
C LEU A 11 -20.21 5.18 26.20
N LEU A 12 -19.42 5.82 27.08
CA LEU A 12 -19.52 5.64 28.54
C LEU A 12 -20.88 6.08 29.09
N LYS A 13 -21.49 7.10 28.49
CA LYS A 13 -22.84 7.57 28.85
C LYS A 13 -23.97 6.73 28.25
N GLY A 14 -23.66 5.75 27.40
CA GLY A 14 -24.65 4.93 26.70
C GLY A 14 -25.41 5.67 25.58
N GLU A 15 -24.94 6.85 25.16
CA GLU A 15 -25.55 7.65 24.09
C GLU A 15 -25.30 7.04 22.70
N ILE A 16 -24.22 6.26 22.56
CA ILE A 16 -23.89 5.51 21.35
C ILE A 16 -23.52 4.07 21.71
N THR A 17 -23.77 3.14 20.80
CA THR A 17 -23.35 1.74 20.96
C THR A 17 -21.85 1.59 20.72
N LEU A 18 -21.29 0.47 21.19
CA LEU A 18 -19.89 0.12 20.93
C LEU A 18 -19.58 0.12 19.42
N ALA A 19 -20.49 -0.43 18.61
CA ALA A 19 -20.35 -0.46 17.15
C ALA A 19 -20.33 0.95 16.52
N GLU A 20 -21.14 1.88 17.02
CA GLU A 20 -21.17 3.26 16.54
C GLU A 20 -19.93 4.05 17.00
N ALA A 21 -19.46 3.81 18.22
CA ALA A 21 -18.20 4.36 18.71
C ALA A 21 -17.02 3.89 17.86
N GLU A 22 -16.93 2.59 17.56
CA GLU A 22 -15.90 2.05 16.66
C GLU A 22 -15.94 2.72 15.27
N ARG A 23 -17.14 2.93 14.71
CA ARG A 23 -17.31 3.56 13.39
C ARG A 23 -16.80 5.00 13.40
N GLN A 24 -17.10 5.77 14.45
CA GLN A 24 -16.67 7.16 14.56
C GLN A 24 -15.16 7.29 14.84
N VAL A 25 -14.58 6.41 15.66
CA VAL A 25 -13.12 6.37 15.89
C VAL A 25 -12.38 6.01 14.60
N LYS A 26 -12.91 5.04 13.83
CA LYS A 26 -12.38 4.70 12.51
C LYS A 26 -12.33 5.89 11.56
N LEU A 27 -13.27 6.83 11.64
CA LEU A 27 -13.33 8.03 10.78
C LEU A 27 -12.37 9.16 11.20
N LEU A 28 -11.94 9.20 12.46
CA LEU A 28 -10.95 10.16 12.94
C LEU A 28 -9.53 9.87 12.46
N ALA A 29 -9.28 8.66 11.97
CA ALA A 29 -7.96 8.18 11.59
C ALA A 29 -7.57 8.49 10.13
N ILE A 30 -8.12 9.54 9.53
CA ILE A 30 -7.60 10.08 8.26
C ILE A 30 -6.65 11.21 8.67
N GLU A 31 -5.35 10.96 8.60
CA GLU A 31 -4.36 12.00 8.85
C GLU A 31 -4.06 12.75 7.54
N GLU A 32 -4.07 14.08 7.62
CA GLU A 32 -3.59 14.95 6.56
C GLU A 32 -2.07 15.07 6.71
N VAL A 33 -1.33 14.48 5.76
CA VAL A 33 0.13 14.61 5.68
C VAL A 33 0.43 15.94 4.98
N GLY A 34 0.52 16.98 5.80
CA GLY A 34 0.58 18.37 5.34
C GLY A 34 -0.61 18.74 4.44
N ASN A 35 -0.49 19.86 3.70
CA ASN A 35 -1.49 20.26 2.69
C ASN A 35 -1.45 19.38 1.41
N MET A 36 -0.72 18.27 1.40
CA MET A 36 -0.30 17.59 0.17
C MET A 36 -0.95 16.22 -0.06
N ALA A 37 -1.28 15.46 0.98
CA ALA A 37 -1.96 14.17 0.82
C ALA A 37 -2.85 13.80 2.02
N ARG A 38 -4.06 13.29 1.74
CA ARG A 38 -4.90 12.61 2.72
C ARG A 38 -4.53 11.14 2.74
N ILE A 39 -3.88 10.70 3.82
CA ILE A 39 -3.42 9.32 3.98
C ILE A 39 -4.39 8.61 4.92
N ASP A 40 -4.97 7.51 4.44
CA ASP A 40 -5.84 6.65 5.24
C ASP A 40 -5.00 5.65 6.03
N VAL A 41 -4.29 6.17 7.04
CA VAL A 41 -3.34 5.43 7.86
C VAL A 41 -3.94 4.15 8.47
N ASN A 42 -5.26 4.07 8.66
CA ASN A 42 -5.93 2.88 9.22
C ASN A 42 -6.67 2.01 8.17
N ARG A 43 -6.34 2.15 6.88
CA ARG A 43 -6.91 1.32 5.82
C ARG A 43 -6.69 -0.18 6.06
N ASP A 44 -5.53 -0.56 6.59
CA ASP A 44 -5.19 -1.94 6.90
C ASP A 44 -6.11 -2.52 7.99
N CYS A 45 -6.32 -1.77 9.08
CA CYS A 45 -7.18 -2.14 10.19
C CYS A 45 -8.65 -2.26 9.78
N ARG A 46 -9.09 -1.51 8.75
CA ARG A 46 -10.49 -1.51 8.30
C ARG A 46 -10.80 -2.49 7.18
N LYS A 47 -9.84 -2.75 6.28
CA LYS A 47 -10.08 -3.52 5.04
C LYS A 47 -9.10 -4.67 4.82
N GLY A 48 -8.04 -4.78 5.61
CA GLY A 48 -6.98 -5.78 5.40
C GLY A 48 -6.12 -5.54 4.16
N ILE A 49 -6.15 -4.33 3.60
CA ILE A 49 -5.40 -3.97 2.38
C ILE A 49 -4.38 -2.88 2.73
N PRO A 50 -3.11 -3.01 2.32
CA PRO A 50 -2.12 -1.96 2.53
C PRO A 50 -2.51 -0.66 1.83
N GLU A 51 -2.10 0.46 2.41
CA GLU A 51 -2.16 1.73 1.72
C GLU A 51 -1.08 1.79 0.62
N ILE A 52 -1.45 2.40 -0.51
CA ILE A 52 -0.59 2.51 -1.69
C ILE A 52 -0.55 3.98 -2.09
N ILE A 53 0.65 4.54 -2.16
CA ILE A 53 0.86 5.88 -2.70
C ILE A 53 0.86 5.78 -4.23
N LEU A 54 -0.02 6.52 -4.88
CA LEU A 54 0.07 6.77 -6.32
C LEU A 54 1.13 7.85 -6.57
N ALA A 55 2.22 7.51 -7.26
CA ALA A 55 3.28 8.47 -7.60
C ALA A 55 3.04 9.24 -8.90
N GLU A 56 2.17 8.74 -9.77
CA GLU A 56 1.83 9.39 -11.03
C GLU A 56 1.32 10.82 -10.80
N GLY A 57 1.93 11.80 -11.46
CA GLY A 57 1.60 13.22 -11.31
C GLY A 57 2.22 13.93 -10.11
N LYS A 58 2.98 13.25 -9.24
CA LYS A 58 3.69 13.86 -8.09
C LYS A 58 5.16 14.16 -8.40
N SER A 59 5.73 15.16 -7.75
CA SER A 59 7.17 15.39 -7.84
C SER A 59 7.95 14.30 -7.08
N ALA A 60 9.24 14.14 -7.39
CA ALA A 60 10.09 13.20 -6.67
C ALA A 60 10.22 13.54 -5.17
N ALA A 61 10.27 14.83 -4.85
CA ALA A 61 10.30 15.32 -3.46
C ALA A 61 9.01 14.93 -2.72
N ASP A 62 7.83 15.18 -3.32
CA ASP A 62 6.55 14.82 -2.68
C ASP A 62 6.46 13.31 -2.42
N VAL A 63 6.91 12.49 -3.37
CA VAL A 63 6.91 11.03 -3.20
C VAL A 63 7.80 10.61 -2.04
N VAL A 64 8.99 11.20 -1.90
CA VAL A 64 9.90 10.92 -0.79
C VAL A 64 9.27 11.33 0.54
N ASP A 65 8.74 12.54 0.64
CA ASP A 65 8.18 13.07 1.90
C ASP A 65 6.99 12.22 2.37
N ILE A 66 6.06 11.92 1.45
CA ILE A 66 4.91 11.06 1.75
C ILE A 66 5.39 9.65 2.13
N ALA A 67 6.37 9.09 1.40
CA ALA A 67 6.84 7.74 1.66
C ALA A 67 7.51 7.61 3.03
N LEU A 68 8.38 8.55 3.40
CA LEU A 68 9.06 8.56 4.70
C LEU A 68 8.07 8.73 5.85
N HIS A 69 7.09 9.62 5.71
CA HIS A 69 6.07 9.81 6.75
C HIS A 69 5.22 8.56 6.97
N VAL A 70 4.71 7.93 5.89
CA VAL A 70 3.95 6.67 6.00
C VAL A 70 4.80 5.55 6.59
N MET A 71 6.07 5.50 6.21
CA MET A 71 7.03 4.52 6.70
C MET A 71 7.29 4.66 8.19
N GLU A 72 7.40 5.87 8.72
CA GLU A 72 7.58 6.14 10.14
C GLU A 72 6.38 5.62 10.95
N GLU A 73 5.16 5.96 10.52
CA GLU A 73 3.90 5.62 11.17
C GLU A 73 3.53 4.13 11.07
N LYS A 74 3.72 3.50 9.89
CA LYS A 74 3.23 2.14 9.61
C LYS A 74 4.32 1.08 9.57
N GLY A 75 5.58 1.49 9.49
CA GLY A 75 6.72 0.59 9.30
C GLY A 75 6.79 -0.05 7.90
N ARG A 76 5.87 0.32 6.99
CA ARG A 76 5.86 -0.10 5.59
C ARG A 76 5.16 0.94 4.72
N VAL A 77 5.70 1.16 3.54
CA VAL A 77 5.06 1.93 2.47
C VAL A 77 5.21 1.23 1.12
N ILE A 78 4.15 1.32 0.31
CA ILE A 78 4.12 0.84 -1.07
C ILE A 78 3.82 2.03 -1.97
N VAL A 79 4.63 2.22 -3.01
CA VAL A 79 4.41 3.27 -4.00
C VAL A 79 4.27 2.64 -5.38
N SER A 80 3.27 3.09 -6.13
CA SER A 80 2.90 2.56 -7.44
C SER A 80 3.09 3.60 -8.54
N ARG A 81 3.29 3.11 -9.78
CA ARG A 81 3.48 3.91 -11.00
C ARG A 81 4.62 4.92 -10.92
N CYS A 82 5.70 4.56 -10.24
CA CYS A 82 6.88 5.41 -10.12
C CYS A 82 7.57 5.62 -11.48
N ASN A 83 8.17 6.77 -11.69
CA ASN A 83 9.16 7.00 -12.75
C ASN A 83 10.60 6.79 -12.21
N VAL A 84 11.60 6.83 -13.08
CA VAL A 84 13.00 6.58 -12.72
C VAL A 84 13.53 7.60 -11.71
N GLU A 85 13.15 8.86 -11.85
CA GLU A 85 13.56 9.95 -10.96
C GLU A 85 13.03 9.74 -9.54
N GLN A 86 11.74 9.41 -9.42
CA GLN A 86 11.07 9.11 -8.14
C GLN A 86 11.69 7.89 -7.44
N ILE A 87 11.96 6.82 -8.19
CA ILE A 87 12.64 5.62 -7.64
C ILE A 87 14.03 5.99 -7.11
N SER A 88 14.78 6.77 -7.88
CA SER A 88 16.13 7.18 -7.51
C SER A 88 16.13 8.07 -6.27
N ALA A 89 15.18 9.01 -6.19
CA ALA A 89 15.01 9.90 -5.03
C ALA A 89 14.70 9.11 -3.76
N VAL A 90 13.74 8.17 -3.81
CA VAL A 90 13.43 7.32 -2.64
C VAL A 90 14.60 6.43 -2.26
N LYS A 91 15.33 5.88 -3.25
CA LYS A 91 16.52 5.07 -2.99
C LYS A 91 17.63 5.84 -2.26
N ALA A 92 17.78 7.13 -2.52
CA ALA A 92 18.77 7.98 -1.87
C ALA A 92 18.41 8.34 -0.41
N THR A 93 17.15 8.20 -0.02
CA THR A 93 16.64 8.62 1.30
C THR A 93 16.22 7.45 2.21
N VAL A 94 16.56 6.22 1.82
CA VAL A 94 16.22 5.01 2.59
C VAL A 94 16.81 5.07 4.01
N PRO A 95 15.99 4.98 5.06
CA PRO A 95 16.47 4.91 6.44
C PRO A 95 17.34 3.67 6.70
N SER A 96 18.30 3.78 7.61
CA SER A 96 19.26 2.69 7.91
C SER A 96 18.62 1.42 8.51
N ASP A 97 17.45 1.56 9.13
CA ASP A 97 16.61 0.53 9.71
C ASP A 97 15.57 -0.03 8.71
N ALA A 98 15.63 0.40 7.45
CA ALA A 98 14.69 0.00 6.41
C ALA A 98 15.33 -0.87 5.32
N VAL A 99 14.47 -1.58 4.58
CA VAL A 99 14.81 -2.37 3.40
C VAL A 99 13.93 -1.90 2.25
N LEU A 100 14.58 -1.48 1.15
CA LEU A 100 13.92 -1.09 -0.09
C LEU A 100 13.94 -2.25 -1.10
N ARG A 101 12.80 -2.51 -1.72
CA ARG A 101 12.66 -3.34 -2.92
C ARG A 101 12.09 -2.51 -4.06
N VAL A 102 12.70 -2.62 -5.22
CA VAL A 102 12.25 -1.98 -6.46
C VAL A 102 11.78 -3.07 -7.41
N TYR A 103 10.59 -2.87 -7.98
CA TYR A 103 9.99 -3.77 -8.96
C TYR A 103 9.88 -3.03 -10.29
N ASP A 104 10.92 -3.09 -11.11
CA ASP A 104 11.05 -2.28 -12.33
C ASP A 104 9.89 -2.51 -13.31
N ARG A 105 9.51 -3.77 -13.53
CA ARG A 105 8.40 -4.13 -14.45
C ARG A 105 7.05 -3.62 -13.96
N ALA A 106 6.84 -3.59 -12.64
CA ALA A 106 5.64 -3.07 -12.01
C ALA A 106 5.68 -1.54 -11.85
N ARG A 107 6.85 -0.89 -12.05
CA ARG A 107 7.10 0.49 -11.65
C ARG A 107 6.68 0.76 -10.20
N MET A 108 7.00 -0.18 -9.30
CA MET A 108 6.64 -0.09 -7.89
C MET A 108 7.88 -0.09 -7.00
N ILE A 109 7.72 0.51 -5.82
CA ILE A 109 8.67 0.35 -4.72
C ILE A 109 7.94 -0.11 -3.47
N VAL A 110 8.62 -0.92 -2.68
CA VAL A 110 8.18 -1.34 -1.36
C VAL A 110 9.31 -1.07 -0.38
N LEU A 111 9.05 -0.23 0.61
CA LEU A 111 9.98 0.12 1.67
C LEU A 111 9.39 -0.37 3.00
N LYS A 112 10.20 -1.08 3.81
CA LYS A 112 9.76 -1.72 5.07
C LYS A 112 10.82 -1.58 6.15
N LYS A 113 10.42 -1.40 7.41
CA LYS A 113 11.35 -1.53 8.54
C LYS A 113 11.85 -2.98 8.58
N LYS A 114 13.08 -3.20 9.04
CA LYS A 114 13.71 -4.54 9.06
C LYS A 114 12.90 -5.55 9.86
N GLU A 115 12.24 -5.12 10.92
CA GLU A 115 11.37 -5.90 11.78
C GLU A 115 9.94 -6.06 11.23
N PHE A 116 9.57 -5.33 10.17
CA PHE A 116 8.22 -5.43 9.59
C PHE A 116 8.07 -6.75 8.82
N ALA A 117 7.24 -7.64 9.37
CA ALA A 117 6.92 -8.92 8.75
C ALA A 117 5.50 -8.92 8.17
N VAL A 118 5.39 -9.25 6.88
CA VAL A 118 4.11 -9.56 6.26
C VAL A 118 3.69 -10.97 6.70
N LYS A 119 2.56 -11.06 7.41
CA LYS A 119 2.05 -12.35 7.88
C LYS A 119 1.45 -13.14 6.72
N PRO A 120 1.84 -14.42 6.52
CA PRO A 120 1.22 -15.26 5.52
C PRO A 120 -0.27 -15.48 5.83
N THR A 121 -1.11 -15.38 4.81
CA THR A 121 -2.55 -15.68 4.93
C THR A 121 -2.86 -17.15 4.63
N GLY A 122 -1.91 -17.87 3.99
CA GLY A 122 -2.15 -19.18 3.40
C GLY A 122 -2.85 -19.14 2.04
N GLY A 123 -3.27 -17.95 1.58
CA GLY A 123 -3.89 -17.74 0.28
C GLY A 123 -2.93 -18.02 -0.87
N LYS A 124 -3.43 -18.63 -1.95
CA LYS A 124 -2.70 -18.90 -3.18
C LYS A 124 -3.38 -18.20 -4.34
N VAL A 125 -2.62 -17.42 -5.11
CA VAL A 125 -3.12 -16.65 -6.24
C VAL A 125 -2.41 -17.12 -7.50
N GLY A 126 -3.17 -17.58 -8.49
CA GLY A 126 -2.67 -17.82 -9.84
C GLY A 126 -2.82 -16.55 -10.67
N LEU A 127 -1.74 -16.11 -11.31
CA LEU A 127 -1.70 -14.94 -12.17
C LEU A 127 -1.27 -15.37 -13.58
N LEU A 128 -2.09 -15.05 -14.57
CA LEU A 128 -1.90 -15.46 -15.96
C LEU A 128 -2.05 -14.23 -16.86
N THR A 129 -1.13 -14.01 -17.79
CA THR A 129 -1.29 -12.98 -18.84
C THR A 129 -1.26 -13.58 -20.22
N ALA A 130 -2.07 -13.03 -21.14
CA ALA A 130 -2.10 -13.51 -22.51
C ALA A 130 -1.00 -12.87 -23.35
N GLY A 131 -0.75 -11.57 -23.18
CA GLY A 131 0.26 -10.84 -23.93
C GLY A 131 1.35 -10.23 -23.05
N THR A 132 2.45 -9.87 -23.70
CA THR A 132 3.55 -9.14 -23.08
C THR A 132 3.17 -7.73 -22.60
N SER A 133 2.17 -7.11 -23.22
CA SER A 133 1.62 -5.81 -22.83
C SER A 133 0.97 -5.80 -21.45
N ASP A 134 0.47 -6.95 -21.00
CA ASP A 134 -0.22 -7.08 -19.72
C ASP A 134 0.77 -7.21 -18.55
N ILE A 135 2.03 -7.52 -18.84
CA ILE A 135 3.00 -7.90 -17.81
C ILE A 135 3.23 -6.80 -16.77
N PRO A 136 3.36 -5.51 -17.12
CA PRO A 136 3.52 -4.46 -16.11
C PRO A 136 2.38 -4.45 -15.08
N VAL A 137 1.13 -4.55 -15.56
CA VAL A 137 -0.08 -4.56 -14.70
C VAL A 137 -0.13 -5.84 -13.85
N ALA A 138 0.27 -6.97 -14.44
CA ALA A 138 0.33 -8.23 -13.73
C ALA A 138 1.43 -8.27 -12.64
N GLU A 139 2.57 -7.63 -12.88
CA GLU A 139 3.62 -7.48 -11.87
C GLU A 139 3.15 -6.57 -10.73
N GLU A 140 2.38 -5.49 -11.01
CA GLU A 140 1.74 -4.69 -9.96
C GLU A 140 0.81 -5.56 -9.09
N ALA A 141 -0.07 -6.34 -9.72
CA ALA A 141 -1.00 -7.22 -9.01
C ALA A 141 -0.27 -8.28 -8.16
N LYS A 142 0.81 -8.85 -8.69
CA LYS A 142 1.66 -9.80 -7.97
C LYS A 142 2.28 -9.18 -6.72
N VAL A 143 2.90 -8.00 -6.85
CA VAL A 143 3.52 -7.29 -5.72
C VAL A 143 2.49 -7.03 -4.63
N ILE A 144 1.30 -6.54 -4.98
CA ILE A 144 0.26 -6.27 -3.98
C ILE A 144 -0.22 -7.56 -3.30
N ALA A 145 -0.47 -8.63 -4.05
CA ALA A 145 -0.91 -9.90 -3.47
C ALA A 145 0.14 -10.51 -2.52
N GLU A 146 1.43 -10.44 -2.86
CA GLU A 146 2.52 -10.85 -1.98
C GLU A 146 2.61 -9.97 -0.73
N GLU A 147 2.44 -8.65 -0.87
CA GLU A 147 2.38 -7.71 0.25
C GLU A 147 1.12 -7.85 1.13
N MET A 148 0.08 -8.52 0.63
CA MET A 148 -1.08 -8.95 1.39
C MET A 148 -0.88 -10.33 2.06
N GLY A 149 0.29 -10.97 1.88
CA GLY A 149 0.63 -12.24 2.52
C GLY A 149 0.19 -13.49 1.76
N CYS A 150 -0.22 -13.34 0.50
CA CYS A 150 -0.54 -14.47 -0.38
C CYS A 150 0.73 -15.02 -1.05
N THR A 151 0.70 -16.31 -1.39
CA THR A 151 1.66 -16.90 -2.34
C THR A 151 1.15 -16.71 -3.76
N VAL A 152 1.94 -16.11 -4.64
CA VAL A 152 1.55 -15.86 -6.03
C VAL A 152 2.32 -16.77 -6.98
N PHE A 153 1.59 -17.44 -7.87
CA PHE A 153 2.13 -18.22 -8.98
C PHE A 153 1.82 -17.48 -10.27
N ALA A 154 2.84 -17.03 -10.99
CA ALA A 154 2.66 -16.23 -12.20
C ALA A 154 3.16 -16.99 -13.43
N ALA A 155 2.36 -16.99 -14.50
CA ALA A 155 2.79 -17.34 -15.85
C ALA A 155 2.42 -16.19 -16.79
N TYR A 156 3.40 -15.70 -17.53
CA TYR A 156 3.26 -14.56 -18.41
C TYR A 156 3.27 -15.01 -19.85
N ASP A 157 2.54 -14.28 -20.70
CA ASP A 157 2.52 -14.51 -22.15
C ASP A 157 2.10 -15.95 -22.51
N VAL A 158 1.12 -16.47 -21.78
CA VAL A 158 0.54 -17.81 -22.00
C VAL A 158 -0.52 -17.81 -23.11
N GLY A 159 -0.70 -16.69 -23.80
CA GLY A 159 -1.61 -16.57 -24.93
C GLY A 159 -1.19 -17.51 -26.06
N VAL A 160 -2.17 -18.18 -26.66
CA VAL A 160 -1.90 -19.10 -27.77
C VAL A 160 -1.87 -18.31 -29.07
N ALA A 161 -0.74 -17.68 -29.36
CA ALA A 161 -0.48 -17.19 -30.70
C ALA A 161 -0.31 -18.40 -31.65
N GLY A 162 -1.36 -18.72 -32.42
CA GLY A 162 -1.27 -19.71 -33.51
C GLY A 162 -2.01 -21.04 -33.33
N ILE A 163 -3.14 -21.11 -32.61
CA ILE A 163 -4.04 -22.31 -32.63
C ILE A 163 -4.44 -22.74 -34.07
N HIS A 164 -4.28 -21.84 -35.03
CA HIS A 164 -4.66 -22.01 -36.43
C HIS A 164 -3.46 -22.11 -37.40
N ARG A 165 -2.24 -22.39 -36.93
CA ARG A 165 -1.09 -22.70 -37.79
C ARG A 165 -0.69 -24.17 -37.71
#